data_AF-A0A7C3CE19-F1
#
_entry.id   AF-A0A7C3CE19-F1
#
_cell.length_a   1.000
_cell.length_b   1.000
_cell.length_c   1.000
_cell.angle_alpha   90.00
_cell.angle_beta   90.00
_cell.angle_gamma   90.00
#
_symmetry.space_group_name_H-M   'P 1'
#
loop_
_entity.id
_entity.type
_entity.pdbx_description
1 polymer ?
#
loop_
_entity_poly.entity_id
_entity_poly.type
_entity_poly.pdbx_seq_one_letter_code
_entity_poly.pdbx_strand_id
1 'polypeptide(L)'
;MTFNSRTISLKNKNDIRLYFIGKFLLYIILFFFVISLAQKIIFPSKSFTYSFNHRNSLKNNLNDFNISDNEILSFYVSTLQKFSNIDFILEFKETPTFSGKVNVQKSYKAFFYPEGKPIRNWSEVKENFLVSQGESVYLISGDKKYPINNPETFVAMGFNWKAIRSGKNMDLSKYEKQKLLTIKSVHPDGTIFLTNKNHYFYIENGKKRLLDFPL
;
A
#
# COMPACT_ATOMS: atom_id res chain seq x y z
N MET A 1 -35.82 10.72 -50.90
CA MET A 1 -36.19 10.87 -49.48
C MET A 1 -35.56 12.15 -48.95
N THR A 2 -36.32 13.24 -48.93
CA THR A 2 -35.87 14.56 -48.47
C THR A 2 -36.17 14.70 -46.98
N PHE A 3 -35.12 14.82 -46.16
CA PHE A 3 -35.27 15.08 -44.73
C PHE A 3 -35.75 16.51 -44.52
N ASN A 4 -36.98 16.66 -44.05
CA ASN A 4 -37.57 17.93 -43.65
C ASN A 4 -36.94 18.38 -42.32
N SER A 5 -35.87 19.18 -42.38
CA SER A 5 -35.25 19.78 -41.21
C SER A 5 -36.13 20.95 -40.72
N ARG A 6 -37.02 20.66 -39.76
CA ARG A 6 -37.74 21.72 -39.02
C ARG A 6 -36.72 22.57 -38.25
N THR A 7 -36.36 23.73 -38.80
CA THR A 7 -35.62 24.77 -38.12
C THR A 7 -36.56 25.45 -37.12
N ILE A 8 -36.34 25.22 -35.82
CA ILE A 8 -37.09 25.89 -34.75
C ILE A 8 -36.61 27.34 -34.71
N SER A 9 -37.38 28.24 -35.32
CA SER A 9 -37.15 29.69 -35.22
C SER A 9 -37.51 30.14 -33.80
N LEU A 10 -36.50 30.39 -32.95
CA LEU A 10 -36.68 31.02 -31.64
C LEU A 10 -37.12 32.48 -31.86
N LYS A 11 -38.44 32.69 -31.98
CA LYS A 11 -39.03 33.98 -32.40
C LYS A 11 -39.12 35.01 -31.27
N ASN A 12 -38.96 34.60 -30.00
CA ASN A 12 -39.07 35.47 -28.83
C ASN A 12 -37.72 35.66 -28.13
N LYS A 13 -37.37 36.92 -27.81
CA LYS A 13 -36.14 37.29 -27.08
C LYS A 13 -36.01 36.56 -25.73
N ASN A 14 -37.14 36.23 -25.11
CA ASN A 14 -37.18 35.48 -23.86
C ASN A 14 -36.80 34.01 -24.03
N ASP A 15 -37.18 33.37 -25.13
CA ASP A 15 -36.87 31.95 -25.40
C ASP A 15 -35.38 31.77 -25.69
N ILE A 16 -34.77 32.74 -26.39
CA ILE A 16 -33.32 32.77 -26.65
C ILE A 16 -32.55 32.89 -25.33
N ARG A 17 -32.97 33.80 -24.44
CA ARG A 17 -32.36 33.95 -23.10
C ARG A 17 -32.51 32.68 -22.26
N LEU A 18 -33.71 32.08 -22.26
CA LEU A 18 -33.96 30.85 -21.52
C LEU A 18 -33.11 29.69 -22.03
N TYR A 19 -32.94 29.57 -23.36
CA TYR A 19 -32.04 28.59 -23.97
C TYR A 19 -30.58 28.80 -23.54
N PHE A 20 -30.07 30.04 -23.59
CA PHE A 20 -28.70 30.32 -23.16
C PHE A 20 -28.48 30.05 -21.66
N ILE A 21 -29.45 30.41 -20.81
CA ILE A 21 -29.40 30.11 -19.38
C ILE A 21 -29.42 28.60 -19.15
N GLY A 22 -30.33 27.87 -19.80
CA GLY A 22 -30.42 26.42 -19.69
C GLY A 22 -29.15 25.71 -20.14
N LYS A 23 -28.55 26.17 -21.25
CA LYS A 23 -27.27 25.65 -21.76
C LYS A 23 -26.11 25.92 -20.79
N PHE A 24 -26.05 27.12 -20.22
CA PHE A 24 -25.05 27.48 -19.21
C PHE A 24 -25.20 26.64 -17.93
N LEU A 25 -26.43 26.46 -17.46
CA LEU A 25 -26.76 25.66 -16.28
C LEU A 25 -26.43 24.18 -16.51
N LEU A 26 -26.71 23.65 -17.70
CA LEU A 26 -26.32 22.30 -18.10
C LEU A 26 -24.79 22.09 -18.02
N TYR A 27 -24.00 23.05 -18.54
CA TYR A 27 -22.54 22.96 -18.45
C TYR A 27 -22.02 23.06 -17.02
N ILE A 28 -22.64 23.90 -16.18
CA ILE A 28 -22.30 23.97 -14.75
C ILE A 28 -22.56 22.63 -14.07
N ILE A 29 -23.73 22.02 -14.30
CA ILE A 29 -24.08 20.71 -13.72
C ILE A 29 -23.07 19.66 -14.18
N LEU A 30 -22.74 19.62 -15.48
CA LEU A 30 -21.79 18.66 -16.03
C LEU A 30 -20.38 18.87 -15.45
N PHE A 31 -19.96 20.11 -15.28
CA PHE A 31 -18.67 20.45 -14.66
C PHE A 31 -18.59 19.94 -13.22
N PHE A 32 -19.58 20.23 -12.39
CA PHE A 32 -19.62 19.73 -11.01
C PHE A 32 -19.72 18.21 -10.93
N PHE A 33 -20.45 17.58 -11.86
CA PHE A 33 -20.52 16.13 -11.96
C PHE A 33 -19.15 15.51 -12.27
N VAL A 34 -18.40 16.07 -13.24
CA VAL A 34 -17.04 15.63 -13.57
C VAL A 34 -16.10 15.81 -12.38
N ILE A 35 -16.17 16.94 -11.69
CA ILE A 35 -15.36 17.17 -10.47
C ILE A 35 -15.69 16.14 -9.40
N SER A 36 -16.97 15.85 -9.15
CA SER A 36 -17.39 14.86 -8.15
C SER A 36 -16.89 13.45 -8.49
N LEU A 37 -16.94 13.06 -9.76
CA LEU A 37 -16.36 11.80 -10.23
C LEU A 37 -14.84 11.78 -10.08
N ALA A 38 -14.16 12.86 -10.46
CA ALA A 38 -12.72 12.98 -10.31
C ALA A 38 -12.30 12.87 -8.84
N GLN A 39 -13.03 13.51 -7.92
CA GLN A 39 -12.77 13.39 -6.48
C GLN A 39 -12.90 11.93 -6.00
N LYS A 40 -13.92 11.19 -6.43
CA LYS A 40 -14.06 9.76 -6.07
C LYS A 40 -12.95 8.87 -6.64
N ILE A 41 -12.47 9.18 -7.85
CA ILE A 41 -11.42 8.39 -8.52
C ILE A 41 -10.04 8.71 -7.96
N ILE A 42 -9.75 9.98 -7.72
CA ILE A 42 -8.44 10.47 -7.22
C ILE A 42 -8.29 10.21 -5.72
N PHE A 43 -9.38 10.26 -4.96
CA PHE A 43 -9.40 10.03 -3.51
C PHE A 43 -10.29 8.83 -3.15
N PRO A 44 -9.90 7.60 -3.52
CA PRO A 44 -10.70 6.44 -3.16
C PRO A 44 -10.61 6.18 -1.66
N SER A 45 -11.77 6.04 -1.02
CA SER A 45 -11.87 5.59 0.35
C SER A 45 -12.01 4.07 0.42
N LYS A 46 -11.46 3.47 1.48
CA LYS A 46 -11.63 2.04 1.75
C LYS A 46 -12.09 1.87 3.19
N SER A 47 -13.29 1.30 3.35
CA SER A 47 -13.88 1.06 4.66
C SER A 47 -13.56 -0.36 5.12
N PHE A 48 -13.17 -0.48 6.38
CA PHE A 48 -12.96 -1.75 7.05
C PHE A 48 -13.96 -1.87 8.21
N THR A 49 -14.60 -3.02 8.32
CA THR A 49 -15.67 -3.29 9.27
C THR A 49 -15.40 -4.62 9.95
N TYR A 50 -15.56 -4.63 11.26
CA TYR A 50 -15.42 -5.81 12.10
C TYR A 50 -16.48 -5.78 13.21
N SER A 51 -17.14 -6.91 13.44
CA SER A 51 -18.09 -7.09 14.54
C SER A 51 -17.52 -8.02 15.61
N PHE A 52 -17.33 -7.51 16.82
CA PHE A 52 -16.92 -8.31 17.97
C PHE A 52 -17.97 -9.36 18.38
N ASN A 53 -19.25 -9.01 18.25
CA ASN A 53 -20.36 -9.92 18.57
C ASN A 53 -20.50 -11.04 17.54
N HIS A 54 -20.12 -10.78 16.28
CA HIS A 54 -20.24 -11.73 15.17
C HIS A 54 -18.89 -11.90 14.46
N ARG A 55 -17.91 -12.47 15.17
CA ARG A 55 -16.52 -12.59 14.68
C ARG A 55 -16.39 -13.33 13.35
N ASN A 56 -17.24 -14.32 13.10
CA ASN A 56 -17.24 -15.14 11.88
C ASN A 56 -18.19 -14.63 10.78
N SER A 57 -18.68 -13.39 10.90
CA SER A 57 -19.59 -12.81 9.90
C SER A 57 -18.89 -12.59 8.56
N LEU A 58 -19.54 -13.00 7.46
CA LEU A 58 -19.09 -12.71 6.09
C LEU A 58 -19.10 -11.21 5.75
N LYS A 59 -19.75 -10.39 6.60
CA LYS A 59 -19.71 -8.92 6.47
C LYS A 59 -18.43 -8.30 7.04
N ASN A 60 -17.65 -9.06 7.80
CA ASN A 60 -16.34 -8.60 8.27
C ASN A 60 -15.36 -8.64 7.09
N ASN A 61 -14.66 -7.54 6.85
CA ASN A 61 -13.66 -7.41 5.78
C ASN A 61 -12.27 -7.04 6.31
N LEU A 62 -12.10 -7.12 7.63
CA LEU A 62 -10.85 -6.94 8.35
C LEU A 62 -10.30 -8.33 8.70
N ASN A 63 -9.35 -8.81 7.88
CA ASN A 63 -8.96 -10.22 7.86
C ASN A 63 -7.74 -10.54 8.74
N ASP A 64 -6.93 -9.54 9.08
CA ASP A 64 -5.67 -9.71 9.83
C ASP A 64 -5.73 -8.94 11.16
N PHE A 65 -6.48 -9.46 12.12
CA PHE A 65 -6.45 -8.97 13.50
C PHE A 65 -5.83 -10.00 14.44
N ASN A 66 -4.99 -9.52 15.35
CA ASN A 66 -4.43 -10.30 16.44
C ASN A 66 -4.89 -9.67 17.75
N ILE A 67 -5.42 -10.49 18.64
CA ILE A 67 -5.72 -10.11 20.02
C ILE A 67 -4.62 -10.76 20.84
N SER A 68 -3.68 -9.95 21.32
CA SER A 68 -2.63 -10.45 22.21
C SER A 68 -3.21 -10.80 23.58
N ASP A 69 -2.47 -11.58 24.37
CA ASP A 69 -2.84 -11.97 25.73
C ASP A 69 -3.12 -10.77 26.67
N ASN A 70 -2.66 -9.56 26.30
CA ASN A 70 -2.92 -8.32 27.01
C ASN A 70 -4.17 -7.57 26.50
N GLU A 71 -5.09 -8.26 25.81
CA GLU A 71 -6.34 -7.71 25.25
C GLU A 71 -6.14 -6.55 24.26
N ILE A 72 -4.92 -6.36 23.75
CA ILE A 72 -4.64 -5.33 22.75
C ILE A 72 -5.10 -5.86 21.40
N LEU A 73 -6.17 -5.27 20.87
CA LEU A 73 -6.60 -5.49 19.51
C LEU A 73 -5.65 -4.76 18.56
N SER A 74 -4.86 -5.54 17.82
CA SER A 74 -4.02 -5.04 16.74
C SER A 74 -4.59 -5.51 15.42
N PHE A 75 -4.79 -4.60 14.48
CA PHE A 75 -5.14 -4.94 13.11
C PHE A 75 -4.30 -4.14 12.14
N TYR A 76 -4.12 -4.71 10.96
CA TYR A 76 -3.28 -4.12 9.94
C TYR A 76 -4.11 -3.79 8.72
N VAL A 77 -3.90 -2.58 8.23
CA VAL A 77 -4.58 -2.07 7.06
C VAL A 77 -3.52 -1.66 6.06
N SER A 78 -3.65 -2.17 4.83
CA SER A 78 -2.82 -1.74 3.71
C SER A 78 -3.71 -1.33 2.54
N THR A 79 -3.30 -0.28 1.85
CA THR A 79 -3.88 0.15 0.57
C THR A 79 -2.83 -0.07 -0.51
N LEU A 80 -3.30 -0.35 -1.73
CA LEU A 80 -2.42 -0.53 -2.89
C LEU A 80 -2.05 0.78 -3.57
N GLN A 81 -2.66 1.88 -3.14
CA GLN A 81 -2.56 3.18 -3.79
C GLN A 81 -1.66 4.12 -3.01
N LYS A 82 -1.10 5.11 -3.72
CA LYS A 82 -0.30 6.18 -3.11
C LYS A 82 -1.24 7.13 -2.38
N PHE A 83 -0.85 7.57 -1.18
CA PHE A 83 -1.58 8.57 -0.39
C PHE A 83 -0.57 9.57 0.19
N SER A 84 -0.93 10.84 0.19
CA SER A 84 -0.16 11.91 0.83
C SER A 84 -0.52 12.03 2.32
N ASN A 85 -1.80 11.83 2.66
CA ASN A 85 -2.33 11.86 4.02
C ASN A 85 -3.22 10.64 4.26
N ILE A 86 -3.28 10.20 5.52
CA ILE A 86 -4.22 9.17 5.98
C ILE A 86 -5.01 9.78 7.12
N ASP A 87 -6.32 9.84 6.94
CA ASP A 87 -7.25 10.13 8.02
C ASP A 87 -7.88 8.82 8.49
N PHE A 88 -7.87 8.59 9.79
CA PHE A 88 -8.46 7.42 10.42
C PHE A 88 -9.59 7.84 11.33
N ILE A 89 -10.80 7.37 11.04
CA ILE A 89 -12.02 7.67 11.80
C ILE A 89 -12.51 6.37 12.42
N LEU A 90 -12.59 6.35 13.75
CA LEU A 90 -13.22 5.27 14.50
C LEU A 90 -14.65 5.67 14.83
N GLU A 91 -15.61 4.92 14.31
CA GLU A 91 -17.02 5.10 14.61
C GLU A 91 -17.53 3.90 15.40
N PHE A 92 -18.08 4.15 16.60
CA PHE A 92 -18.65 3.12 17.46
C PHE A 92 -20.17 3.21 17.38
N LYS A 93 -20.82 2.10 17.03
CA LYS A 93 -22.27 2.04 16.81
C LYS A 93 -23.08 2.13 18.12
N GLU A 94 -22.51 1.64 19.21
CA GLU A 94 -23.06 1.76 20.56
C GLU A 94 -22.06 2.56 21.37
N THR A 95 -22.52 3.50 22.22
CA THR A 95 -21.66 4.36 23.03
C THR A 95 -20.76 3.49 23.91
N PRO A 96 -19.49 3.29 23.57
CA PRO A 96 -18.61 2.61 24.48
C PRO A 96 -18.19 3.66 25.49
N THR A 97 -18.20 3.32 26.78
CA THR A 97 -17.36 3.99 27.75
C THR A 97 -15.91 3.57 27.43
N PHE A 98 -15.38 4.06 26.31
CA PHE A 98 -14.02 3.74 25.86
C PHE A 98 -13.04 4.63 26.60
N SER A 99 -12.45 4.09 27.66
CA SER A 99 -11.27 4.67 28.30
C SER A 99 -10.06 3.88 27.79
N GLY A 100 -9.41 4.39 26.74
CA GLY A 100 -8.29 3.70 26.11
C GLY A 100 -7.49 4.60 25.18
N LYS A 101 -6.28 4.17 24.82
CA LYS A 101 -5.40 4.89 23.90
C LYS A 101 -5.37 4.16 22.56
N VAL A 102 -5.72 4.86 21.49
CA VAL A 102 -5.53 4.38 20.11
C VAL A 102 -4.16 4.83 19.63
N ASN A 103 -3.33 3.91 19.16
CA ASN A 103 -2.05 4.22 18.55
C ASN A 103 -2.08 3.83 17.07
N VAL A 104 -1.79 4.79 16.20
CA VAL A 104 -1.69 4.58 14.76
C VAL A 104 -0.23 4.82 14.37
N GLN A 105 0.38 3.81 13.75
CA GLN A 105 1.74 3.92 13.24
C GLN A 105 1.81 3.37 11.81
N LYS A 106 2.57 4.07 10.96
CA LYS A 106 3.00 3.52 9.67
C LYS A 106 3.99 2.40 9.94
N SER A 107 3.81 1.27 9.26
CA SER A 107 4.73 0.13 9.35
C SER A 107 4.99 -0.48 7.98
N TYR A 108 5.99 -1.34 7.90
CA TYR A 108 6.36 -2.08 6.69
C TYR A 108 5.71 -3.47 6.73
N LYS A 109 5.43 -4.04 5.55
CA LYS A 109 4.86 -5.39 5.43
C LYS A 109 5.68 -6.47 6.17
N ALA A 110 6.99 -6.25 6.30
CA ALA A 110 7.93 -7.09 7.04
C ALA A 110 7.55 -7.33 8.52
N PHE A 111 6.76 -6.44 9.12
CA PHE A 111 6.33 -6.59 10.52
C PHE A 111 5.20 -7.60 10.70
N PHE A 112 4.49 -7.96 9.61
CA PHE A 112 3.36 -8.90 9.64
C PHE A 112 3.77 -10.36 9.50
N TYR A 113 5.06 -10.64 9.30
CA TYR A 113 5.54 -12.02 9.27
C TYR A 113 5.43 -12.63 10.69
N PRO A 114 5.02 -13.90 10.80
CA PRO A 114 5.04 -14.60 12.07
C PRO A 114 6.45 -14.65 12.65
N GLU A 115 6.54 -14.60 13.98
CA GLU A 115 7.83 -14.66 14.67
C GLU A 115 8.41 -16.07 14.61
N GLY A 116 9.69 -16.15 14.25
CA GLY A 116 10.50 -17.37 14.26
C GLY A 116 11.48 -17.37 15.43
N LYS A 117 12.18 -18.50 15.61
CA LYS A 117 13.24 -18.62 16.63
C LYS A 117 14.32 -17.56 16.38
N PRO A 118 14.83 -16.88 17.42
CA PRO A 118 15.91 -15.90 17.26
C PRO A 118 17.16 -16.56 16.67
N ILE A 119 17.96 -15.76 15.97
CA ILE A 119 19.30 -16.12 15.50
C ILE A 119 20.30 -15.49 16.46
N ARG A 120 21.21 -16.31 16.98
CA ARG A 120 22.26 -15.89 17.92
C ARG A 120 23.67 -16.00 17.34
N ASN A 121 23.80 -16.58 16.14
CA ASN A 121 25.08 -16.72 15.45
C ASN A 121 25.01 -16.13 14.03
N TRP A 122 25.92 -15.21 13.72
CA TRP A 122 26.02 -14.56 12.40
C TRP A 122 26.24 -15.56 11.27
N SER A 123 26.83 -16.74 11.53
CA SER A 123 27.04 -17.77 10.52
C SER A 123 25.73 -18.35 9.94
N GLU A 124 24.60 -18.19 10.63
CA GLU A 124 23.29 -18.60 10.13
C GLU A 124 22.68 -17.57 9.16
N VAL A 125 23.20 -16.34 9.15
CA VAL A 125 22.65 -15.23 8.37
C VAL A 125 23.27 -15.22 6.98
N LYS A 126 22.44 -15.46 5.95
CA LYS A 126 22.81 -15.20 4.55
C LYS A 126 22.18 -13.90 4.10
N GLU A 127 22.97 -12.84 4.10
CA GLU A 127 22.47 -11.50 3.78
C GLU A 127 22.24 -11.31 2.29
N ASN A 128 21.14 -10.63 1.98
CA ASN A 128 20.91 -10.11 0.65
C ASN A 128 21.73 -8.85 0.42
N PHE A 129 22.06 -8.56 -0.83
CA PHE A 129 22.69 -7.29 -1.21
C PHE A 129 21.98 -6.65 -2.40
N LEU A 130 22.01 -5.33 -2.42
CA LEU A 130 21.36 -4.52 -3.44
C LEU A 130 22.39 -4.06 -4.46
N VAL A 131 22.05 -4.21 -5.75
CA VAL A 131 22.93 -3.89 -6.86
C VAL A 131 22.21 -3.03 -7.88
N SER A 132 22.84 -1.97 -8.37
CA SER A 132 22.35 -1.20 -9.52
C SER A 132 23.05 -1.61 -10.82
N GLN A 133 22.28 -1.76 -11.90
CA GLN A 133 22.82 -1.92 -13.25
C GLN A 133 21.98 -1.06 -14.21
N GLY A 134 22.61 -0.05 -14.80
CA GLY A 134 21.89 1.02 -15.51
C GLY A 134 20.96 1.77 -14.56
N GLU A 135 19.71 1.97 -14.98
CA GLU A 135 18.65 2.62 -14.19
C GLU A 135 17.89 1.64 -13.28
N SER A 136 18.22 0.35 -13.34
CA SER A 136 17.52 -0.70 -12.59
C SER A 136 18.25 -1.09 -11.32
N VAL A 137 17.49 -1.44 -10.28
CA VAL A 137 18.00 -1.99 -9.03
C VAL A 137 17.52 -3.43 -8.85
N TYR A 138 18.43 -4.28 -8.41
CA TYR A 138 18.21 -5.70 -8.18
C TYR A 138 18.53 -6.04 -6.72
N LEU A 139 17.70 -6.88 -6.12
CA LEU A 139 18.04 -7.57 -4.88
C LEU A 139 18.64 -8.92 -5.24
N ILE A 140 19.85 -9.18 -4.76
CA ILE A 140 20.50 -10.48 -4.89
C ILE A 140 20.31 -11.23 -3.58
N SER A 141 19.74 -12.44 -3.68
CA SER A 141 19.48 -13.33 -2.56
C SER A 141 19.97 -14.72 -2.94
N GLY A 142 21.10 -15.14 -2.37
CA GLY A 142 21.80 -16.35 -2.78
C GLY A 142 22.18 -16.33 -4.27
N ASP A 143 21.69 -17.30 -5.03
CA ASP A 143 21.86 -17.46 -6.48
C ASP A 143 20.78 -16.77 -7.31
N LYS A 144 19.84 -16.06 -6.67
CA LYS A 144 18.69 -15.43 -7.32
C LYS A 144 18.85 -13.93 -7.41
N LYS A 145 18.45 -13.36 -8.55
CA LYS A 145 18.29 -11.91 -8.73
C LYS A 145 16.82 -11.53 -8.89
N TYR A 146 16.41 -10.55 -8.12
CA TYR A 146 15.06 -10.02 -8.11
C TYR A 146 15.07 -8.57 -8.62
N PRO A 147 14.57 -8.31 -9.85
CA PRO A 147 14.42 -6.94 -10.30
C PRO A 147 13.38 -6.23 -9.44
N ILE A 148 13.65 -4.97 -9.07
CA ILE A 148 12.73 -4.15 -8.27
C ILE A 148 11.93 -3.27 -9.23
N ASN A 149 10.59 -3.30 -9.11
CA ASN A 149 9.68 -2.65 -10.06
C ASN A 149 9.94 -1.14 -10.20
N ASN A 150 10.07 -0.44 -9.08
CA ASN A 150 10.20 1.02 -9.05
C ASN A 150 10.79 1.51 -7.70
N PRO A 151 11.24 2.78 -7.62
CA PRO A 151 11.75 3.39 -6.39
C PRO A 151 10.78 3.30 -5.20
N GLU A 152 9.48 3.34 -5.44
CA GLU A 152 8.49 3.24 -4.38
C GLU A 152 8.44 1.84 -3.77
N THR A 153 8.54 0.80 -4.60
CA THR A 153 8.66 -0.59 -4.14
C THR A 153 9.93 -0.76 -3.32
N PHE A 154 11.03 -0.17 -3.76
CA PHE A 154 12.30 -0.21 -3.04
C PHE A 154 12.15 0.33 -1.60
N VAL A 155 11.58 1.53 -1.47
CA VAL A 155 11.37 2.16 -0.15
C VAL A 155 10.30 1.42 0.66
N ALA A 156 9.19 1.00 0.04
CA ALA A 156 8.10 0.29 0.72
C ALA A 156 8.51 -1.11 1.21
N MET A 157 9.51 -1.72 0.58
CA MET A 157 10.11 -2.97 1.08
C MET A 157 11.11 -2.72 2.22
N GLY A 158 11.41 -1.46 2.57
CA GLY A 158 12.32 -1.10 3.66
C GLY A 158 13.79 -1.04 3.24
N PHE A 159 14.08 -1.06 1.93
CA PHE A 159 15.46 -0.97 1.45
C PHE A 159 16.00 0.45 1.54
N ASN A 160 17.32 0.55 1.74
CA ASN A 160 18.02 1.83 1.88
C ASN A 160 18.85 2.12 0.63
N TRP A 161 18.65 3.29 0.01
CA TRP A 161 19.38 3.71 -1.19
C TRP A 161 20.90 3.76 -0.97
N LYS A 162 21.33 4.05 0.26
CA LYS A 162 22.76 4.05 0.64
C LYS A 162 23.38 2.65 0.67
N ALA A 163 22.56 1.59 0.72
CA ALA A 163 23.04 0.20 0.72
C ALA A 163 23.25 -0.37 -0.69
N ILE A 164 22.89 0.38 -1.74
CA ILE A 164 23.05 -0.06 -3.13
C ILE A 164 24.53 -0.03 -3.52
N ARG A 165 25.01 -1.16 -4.04
CA ARG A 165 26.33 -1.31 -4.62
C ARG A 165 26.26 -1.10 -6.14
N SER A 166 27.29 -0.48 -6.71
CA SER A 166 27.38 -0.35 -8.17
C SER A 166 27.66 -1.71 -8.82
N GLY A 167 26.75 -2.17 -9.67
CA GLY A 167 26.86 -3.42 -10.42
C GLY A 167 27.54 -3.29 -11.77
N LYS A 168 28.20 -2.15 -12.06
CA LYS A 168 28.83 -1.88 -13.37
C LYS A 168 29.77 -3.01 -13.84
N ASN A 169 30.50 -3.61 -12.90
CA ASN A 169 31.46 -4.69 -13.18
C ASN A 169 30.93 -6.06 -12.73
N MET A 170 29.65 -6.15 -12.35
CA MET A 170 29.06 -7.39 -11.86
C MET A 170 28.31 -8.10 -12.99
N ASP A 171 28.70 -9.35 -13.24
CA ASP A 171 27.99 -10.20 -14.19
C ASP A 171 26.71 -10.73 -13.56
N LEU A 172 25.61 -10.00 -13.73
CA LEU A 172 24.30 -10.41 -13.24
C LEU A 172 23.73 -11.63 -13.99
N SER A 173 24.33 -12.09 -15.09
CA SER A 173 23.83 -13.28 -15.82
C SER A 173 23.97 -14.57 -15.02
N LYS A 174 24.92 -14.62 -14.08
CA LYS A 174 25.18 -15.76 -13.19
C LYS A 174 24.07 -16.03 -12.18
N TYR A 175 23.18 -15.07 -11.96
CA TYR A 175 22.07 -15.18 -11.02
C TYR A 175 20.78 -15.50 -11.74
N GLU A 176 20.03 -16.48 -11.21
CA GLU A 176 18.73 -16.88 -11.72
C GLU A 176 17.75 -15.70 -11.62
N LYS A 177 17.18 -15.30 -12.76
CA LYS A 177 16.22 -14.19 -12.79
C LYS A 177 14.90 -14.64 -12.19
N GLN A 178 14.50 -14.00 -11.09
CA GLN A 178 13.24 -14.23 -10.42
C GLN A 178 12.17 -13.21 -10.84
N LYS A 179 10.95 -13.43 -10.33
CA LYS A 179 9.81 -12.52 -10.53
C LYS A 179 10.15 -11.11 -10.05
N LEU A 180 9.55 -10.14 -10.74
CA LEU A 180 9.63 -8.73 -10.38
C LEU A 180 9.13 -8.50 -8.94
N LEU A 181 9.96 -7.88 -8.10
CA LEU A 181 9.54 -7.42 -6.79
C LEU A 181 8.65 -6.20 -6.95
N THR A 182 7.44 -6.32 -6.41
CA THR A 182 6.42 -5.29 -6.34
C THR A 182 6.08 -5.05 -4.88
N ILE A 183 5.34 -3.99 -4.58
CA ILE A 183 4.85 -3.72 -3.21
C ILE A 183 4.02 -4.87 -2.61
N LYS A 184 3.43 -5.74 -3.44
CA LYS A 184 2.67 -6.91 -3.02
C LYS A 184 3.54 -8.15 -2.79
N SER A 185 4.78 -8.15 -3.28
CA SER A 185 5.66 -9.30 -3.18
C SER A 185 5.95 -9.64 -1.72
N VAL A 186 6.28 -10.90 -1.49
CA VAL A 186 6.87 -11.35 -0.23
C VAL A 186 8.33 -10.90 -0.23
N HIS A 187 8.85 -10.56 0.94
CA HIS A 187 10.26 -10.29 1.15
C HIS A 187 11.05 -11.57 0.87
N PRO A 188 12.03 -11.55 -0.04
CA PRO A 188 12.89 -12.70 -0.25
C PRO A 188 13.63 -13.06 1.04
N ASP A 189 13.93 -14.34 1.19
CA ASP A 189 14.77 -14.83 2.29
C ASP A 189 16.12 -14.09 2.26
N GLY A 190 16.71 -13.88 3.43
CA GLY A 190 17.95 -13.11 3.53
C GLY A 190 17.77 -11.61 3.76
N THR A 191 16.53 -11.11 3.73
CA THR A 191 16.26 -9.69 3.98
C THR A 191 16.42 -9.38 5.46
N ILE A 192 17.25 -8.37 5.76
CA ILE A 192 17.40 -7.78 7.09
C ILE A 192 16.71 -6.42 7.12
N PHE A 193 15.99 -6.14 8.21
CA PHE A 193 15.40 -4.83 8.46
C PHE A 193 15.53 -4.44 9.92
N LEU A 194 15.63 -3.13 10.15
CA LEU A 194 15.67 -2.51 11.47
C LEU A 194 14.25 -2.09 11.88
N THR A 195 13.92 -2.31 13.14
CA THR A 195 12.65 -1.86 13.73
C THR A 195 12.80 -0.55 14.48
N ASN A 196 11.67 0.12 14.74
CA ASN A 196 11.62 1.31 15.58
C ASN A 196 12.08 1.08 17.02
N LYS A 197 12.09 -0.18 17.48
CA LYS A 197 12.65 -0.59 18.78
C LYS A 197 14.16 -0.90 18.71
N ASN A 198 14.83 -0.51 17.63
CA ASN A 198 16.24 -0.73 17.38
C ASN A 198 16.69 -2.20 17.36
N HIS A 199 15.77 -3.13 17.12
CA HIS A 199 16.08 -4.54 16.90
C HIS A 199 16.15 -4.84 15.40
N TYR A 200 17.13 -5.66 15.01
CA TYR A 200 17.24 -6.20 13.66
C TYR A 200 16.47 -7.51 13.54
N PHE A 201 15.79 -7.69 12.41
CA PHE A 201 15.10 -8.93 12.08
C PHE A 201 15.56 -9.45 10.72
N TYR A 202 15.64 -10.77 10.63
CA TYR A 202 15.99 -11.53 9.44
C TYR A 202 14.76 -12.28 8.91
N ILE A 203 14.47 -12.16 7.63
CA ILE A 203 13.41 -12.92 6.97
C ILE A 203 13.98 -14.25 6.47
N GLU A 204 13.35 -15.34 6.90
CA GLU A 204 13.68 -16.69 6.46
C GLU A 204 12.43 -17.57 6.46
N ASN A 205 12.18 -18.26 5.35
CA ASN A 205 11.05 -19.18 5.18
C ASN A 205 9.71 -18.54 5.54
N GLY A 206 9.53 -17.25 5.20
CA GLY A 206 8.33 -16.50 5.52
C GLY A 206 8.11 -16.25 7.02
N LYS A 207 9.17 -16.27 7.83
CA LYS A 207 9.15 -15.87 9.25
C LYS A 207 10.11 -14.71 9.48
N LYS A 208 9.78 -13.83 10.43
CA LYS A 208 10.75 -12.84 10.95
C LYS A 208 11.46 -13.43 12.17
N ARG A 209 12.77 -13.57 12.09
CA ARG A 209 13.63 -14.07 13.17
C ARG A 209 14.36 -12.88 13.79
N LEU A 210 14.32 -12.73 15.10
CA LEU A 210 15.08 -11.70 15.82
C LEU A 210 16.58 -11.99 15.68
N LEU A 211 17.38 -10.98 15.35
CA LEU A 211 18.83 -11.05 15.42
C LEU A 211 19.28 -10.63 16.83
N ASP A 212 19.56 -11.62 17.67
CA ASP A 212 19.89 -11.48 19.09
C ASP A 212 21.37 -11.80 19.28
N PHE A 213 22.23 -10.86 18.88
CA PHE A 213 23.67 -10.97 19.05
C PHE A 213 24.10 -10.18 20.29
N PRO A 214 24.90 -10.75 21.19
CA PRO A 214 25.64 -9.93 22.13
C PRO A 214 26.60 -9.04 21.32
N LEU A 215 26.53 -7.72 21.55
CA LEU A 215 27.54 -6.77 21.07
C LEU A 215 28.89 -7.03 21.72
#